data_AF-A0A2E5FAV9-F1
#
_entry.id   AF-A0A2E5FAV9-F1
#
_cell.length_a   1.000
_cell.length_b   1.000
_cell.length_c   1.000
_cell.angle_alpha   90.00
_cell.angle_beta   90.00
_cell.angle_gamma   90.00
#
_symmetry.space_group_name_H-M   'P 1'
#
loop_
_entity.id
_entity.type
_entity.pdbx_description
1 polymer ?
#
loop_
_entity_poly.entity_id
_entity_poly.type
_entity_poly.pdbx_seq_one_letter_code
_entity_poly.pdbx_strand_id
1 'polypeptide(L)'
;MPYVKRNQQGKVVQLMDEPIDEGSEWLELNDLDVVEFLRLPANEMELKKSLAISDSEMVRVVEDLIDILMEKQVFVFTELPEAVQAKLNARKKLRHDVNALSNLISDDDNIF
;
A
#
# COMPACT_ATOMS: atom_id res chain seq x y z
N MET A 1 24.59 -4.77 7.00
CA MET A 1 24.78 -6.21 7.24
C MET A 1 23.51 -6.69 7.92
N PRO A 2 22.71 -7.53 7.27
CA PRO A 2 21.36 -7.83 7.72
C PRO A 2 21.32 -8.94 8.79
N TYR A 3 20.31 -8.87 9.64
CA TYR A 3 19.85 -9.99 10.45
C TYR A 3 18.85 -10.82 9.63
N VAL A 4 18.95 -12.14 9.73
CA VAL A 4 18.01 -13.06 9.08
C VAL A 4 17.18 -13.80 10.11
N LYS A 5 15.95 -14.12 9.72
CA LYS A 5 15.10 -15.07 10.43
C LYS A 5 14.89 -16.31 9.58
N ARG A 6 15.08 -17.48 10.19
CA ARG A 6 14.85 -18.78 9.54
C ARG A 6 13.53 -19.40 9.98
N ASN A 7 12.92 -20.19 9.10
CA ASN A 7 11.77 -21.02 9.44
C ASN A 7 12.21 -22.37 10.07
N GLN A 8 11.24 -23.19 10.47
CA GLN A 8 11.49 -24.54 11.05
C GLN A 8 12.22 -25.51 10.10
N GLN A 9 12.33 -25.17 8.82
CA GLN A 9 13.04 -25.95 7.80
C GLN A 9 14.45 -25.39 7.52
N GLY A 10 14.90 -24.38 8.26
CA GLY A 10 16.22 -23.77 8.12
C GLY A 10 16.34 -22.73 7.01
N LYS A 11 15.27 -22.41 6.28
CA LYS A 11 15.29 -21.41 5.20
C LYS A 11 15.10 -20.00 5.71
N VAL A 12 15.87 -19.05 5.18
CA VAL A 12 15.68 -17.62 5.43
C VAL A 12 14.30 -17.20 4.92
N VAL A 13 13.51 -16.55 5.78
CA VAL A 13 12.17 -16.04 5.46
C VAL A 13 12.06 -14.53 5.61
N GLN A 14 13.07 -13.89 6.21
CA GLN A 14 13.08 -12.45 6.45
C GLN A 14 14.51 -11.93 6.58
N LEU A 15 14.77 -10.74 6.02
CA LEU A 15 15.95 -9.91 6.22
C LEU A 15 15.54 -8.65 7.00
N MET A 16 16.33 -8.25 8.00
CA MET A 16 16.09 -7.07 8.82
C MET A 16 17.41 -6.30 9.07
N ASP A 17 17.31 -4.99 9.34
CA ASP A 17 18.48 -4.17 9.68
C ASP A 17 18.84 -4.21 11.17
N GLU A 18 17.90 -4.63 12.02
CA GLU A 18 18.06 -4.76 13.47
C GLU A 18 17.56 -6.13 13.97
N PRO A 19 18.13 -6.68 15.07
CA PRO A 19 17.67 -7.93 15.65
C PRO A 19 16.35 -7.71 16.40
N ILE A 20 15.32 -8.50 16.08
CA ILE A 20 13.98 -8.35 16.68
C ILE A 20 13.68 -9.46 17.72
N ASP A 21 14.32 -10.63 17.62
CA ASP A 21 14.18 -11.71 18.59
C ASP A 21 15.51 -12.47 18.81
N GLU A 22 15.55 -13.34 19.83
CA GLU A 22 16.72 -14.18 20.16
C GLU A 22 17.10 -15.21 19.07
N GLY A 23 16.24 -15.43 18.09
CA GLY A 23 16.47 -16.29 16.92
C GLY A 23 16.93 -15.55 15.67
N SER A 24 17.26 -14.26 15.79
CA SER A 24 17.78 -13.44 14.69
C SER A 24 19.28 -13.72 14.51
N GLU A 25 19.64 -14.31 13.37
CA GLU A 25 21.03 -14.65 13.05
C GLU A 25 21.65 -13.52 12.22
N TRP A 26 22.86 -13.10 12.58
CA TRP A 26 23.58 -12.11 11.78
C TRP A 26 24.27 -12.82 10.60
N LEU A 27 24.04 -12.37 9.37
CA LEU A 27 24.70 -12.91 8.17
C LEU A 27 25.36 -11.80 7.34
N GLU A 28 26.40 -12.18 6.61
CA GLU A 28 27.01 -11.30 5.63
C GLU A 28 26.13 -11.15 4.38
N LEU A 29 26.20 -10.00 3.71
CA LEU A 29 25.44 -9.74 2.47
C LEU A 29 25.79 -10.71 1.33
N ASN A 30 27.00 -11.29 1.37
CA ASN A 30 27.48 -12.26 0.38
C ASN A 30 27.22 -13.71 0.79
N ASP A 31 26.56 -13.94 1.93
CA ASP A 31 26.19 -15.28 2.35
C ASP A 31 25.22 -15.91 1.33
N LEU A 32 25.43 -17.20 1.05
CA LEU A 32 24.64 -17.92 0.05
C LEU A 32 23.15 -17.90 0.37
N ASP A 33 22.78 -17.95 1.66
CA ASP A 33 21.39 -17.95 2.09
C ASP A 33 20.74 -16.56 1.93
N VAL A 34 21.51 -15.49 2.13
CA VAL A 34 21.05 -14.10 1.89
C VAL A 34 20.89 -13.87 0.39
N VAL A 35 21.85 -14.31 -0.40
CA VAL A 35 21.80 -14.23 -1.87
C VAL A 35 20.67 -15.10 -2.42
N GLU A 36 20.43 -16.29 -1.87
CA GLU A 36 19.32 -17.16 -2.24
C GLU A 36 17.98 -16.55 -1.84
N PHE A 37 17.86 -15.91 -0.67
CA PHE A 37 16.65 -15.17 -0.28
C PHE A 37 16.36 -13.99 -1.21
N LEU A 38 17.38 -13.25 -1.63
CA LEU A 38 17.26 -12.16 -2.60
C LEU A 38 16.99 -12.68 -4.03
N ARG A 39 17.31 -13.95 -4.32
CA ARG A 39 17.05 -14.62 -5.61
C ARG A 39 15.77 -15.46 -5.62
N LEU A 40 15.24 -15.85 -4.47
CA LEU A 40 13.95 -16.50 -4.30
C LEU A 40 12.91 -15.62 -4.99
N PRO A 41 11.95 -16.20 -5.72
CA PRO A 41 11.25 -15.48 -6.75
C PRO A 41 10.45 -14.36 -6.10
N ALA A 42 10.95 -13.14 -6.32
CA ALA A 42 10.27 -11.89 -6.08
C ALA A 42 8.81 -11.96 -6.57
N ASN A 43 8.48 -12.83 -7.53
CA ASN A 43 7.14 -13.10 -8.03
C ASN A 43 6.03 -13.12 -6.97
N GLU A 44 6.08 -13.86 -5.85
CA GLU A 44 4.90 -13.88 -4.96
C GLU A 44 4.71 -12.55 -4.23
N MET A 45 5.81 -11.96 -3.75
CA MET A 45 5.80 -10.69 -3.03
C MET A 45 5.51 -9.51 -3.98
N GLU A 46 6.09 -9.51 -5.18
CA GLU A 46 5.87 -8.55 -6.26
C GLU A 46 4.47 -8.69 -6.86
N LEU A 47 3.92 -9.89 -7.03
CA LEU A 47 2.53 -10.09 -7.45
C LEU A 47 1.57 -9.55 -6.40
N LYS A 48 1.82 -9.83 -5.11
CA LYS A 48 1.01 -9.27 -4.00
C LYS A 48 1.09 -7.74 -3.97
N LYS A 49 2.28 -7.18 -4.17
CA LYS A 49 2.50 -5.73 -4.21
C LYS A 49 1.84 -5.09 -5.43
N SER A 50 1.97 -5.69 -6.60
CA SER A 50 1.35 -5.24 -7.85
C SER A 50 -0.17 -5.30 -7.75
N LEU A 51 -0.73 -6.35 -7.15
CA LEU A 51 -2.17 -6.45 -6.89
C LEU A 51 -2.64 -5.35 -5.94
N ALA A 52 -1.92 -5.10 -4.83
CA ALA A 52 -2.28 -4.05 -3.88
C ALA A 52 -2.25 -2.64 -4.51
N ILE A 53 -1.27 -2.39 -5.40
CA ILE A 53 -1.21 -1.15 -6.18
C ILE A 53 -2.40 -1.06 -7.14
N SER A 54 -2.67 -2.12 -7.89
CA SER A 54 -3.81 -2.19 -8.82
C SER A 54 -5.15 -2.00 -8.10
N ASP A 55 -5.33 -2.58 -6.92
CA ASP A 55 -6.53 -2.41 -6.10
C ASP A 55 -6.68 -0.94 -5.66
N SER A 56 -5.58 -0.31 -5.24
CA SER A 56 -5.57 1.11 -4.86
C SER A 56 -5.98 2.03 -6.00
N GLU A 57 -5.45 1.80 -7.21
CA GLU A 57 -5.81 2.50 -8.43
C GLU A 57 -7.27 2.26 -8.81
N MET A 58 -7.74 1.01 -8.72
CA MET A 58 -9.10 0.63 -9.08
C MET A 58 -10.14 1.31 -8.20
N VAL A 59 -9.88 1.51 -6.90
CA VAL A 59 -10.87 2.17 -6.05
C VAL A 59 -11.10 3.63 -6.47
N ARG A 60 -10.10 4.33 -7.02
CA ARG A 60 -10.32 5.68 -7.58
C ARG A 60 -11.29 5.65 -8.76
N VAL A 61 -11.12 4.67 -9.64
CA VAL A 61 -12.02 4.46 -10.79
C VAL A 61 -13.45 4.18 -10.32
N VAL A 62 -13.60 3.34 -9.29
CA VAL A 62 -14.92 3.03 -8.71
C VAL A 62 -15.58 4.27 -8.10
N GLU A 63 -14.81 5.12 -7.41
CA GLU A 63 -15.31 6.37 -6.83
C GLU A 63 -15.83 7.32 -7.93
N ASP A 64 -15.07 7.50 -9.01
CA ASP A 64 -15.47 8.35 -10.13
C ASP A 64 -16.71 7.77 -10.86
N LEU A 65 -16.80 6.43 -11.00
CA LEU A 65 -17.99 5.77 -11.55
C LEU A 65 -19.23 5.99 -10.66
N ILE A 66 -19.08 5.91 -9.33
CA ILE A 66 -20.18 6.18 -8.40
C ILE A 66 -20.67 7.62 -8.55
N ASP A 67 -19.76 8.59 -8.66
CA ASP A 67 -20.11 10.00 -8.85
C ASP A 67 -20.85 10.23 -10.18
N ILE A 68 -20.40 9.61 -11.28
CA ILE A 68 -21.09 9.67 -12.58
C ILE A 68 -22.48 9.06 -12.49
N LEU A 69 -22.64 7.90 -11.84
CA LEU A 69 -23.94 7.23 -11.72
C LEU A 69 -24.92 8.05 -10.87
N MET A 70 -24.44 8.72 -9.81
CA MET A 70 -25.23 9.66 -9.02
C MET A 70 -25.61 10.91 -9.84
N GLU A 71 -24.68 11.47 -10.63
CA GLU A 71 -24.96 12.61 -11.51
C GLU A 71 -26.02 12.27 -12.57
N LYS A 72 -25.98 11.03 -13.09
CA LYS A 72 -26.99 10.48 -13.99
C LYS A 72 -28.30 10.06 -13.29
N GLN A 73 -28.39 10.26 -11.98
CA GLN A 73 -29.55 9.89 -11.15
C GLN A 73 -29.94 8.40 -11.28
N VAL A 74 -28.95 7.51 -11.49
CA VAL A 74 -29.18 6.05 -11.56
C VAL A 74 -29.53 5.50 -10.17
N PHE A 75 -28.91 6.05 -9.12
CA PHE A 75 -29.24 5.82 -7.72
C PHE A 75 -28.88 7.07 -6.91
N VAL A 76 -29.42 7.19 -5.70
CA VAL A 76 -29.04 8.24 -4.76
C VAL A 76 -28.16 7.68 -3.63
N PHE A 77 -27.27 8.51 -3.09
CA PHE A 77 -26.29 8.09 -2.09
C PHE A 77 -26.89 7.34 -0.89
N THR A 78 -28.09 7.74 -0.44
CA THR A 78 -28.79 7.15 0.70
C THR A 78 -29.33 5.74 0.45
N GLU A 79 -29.37 5.29 -0.81
CA GLU A 79 -29.75 3.91 -1.16
C GLU A 79 -28.60 2.91 -0.97
N LEU A 80 -27.36 3.39 -0.84
CA LEU A 80 -26.22 2.52 -0.55
C LEU A 80 -26.27 2.05 0.92
N PRO A 81 -25.75 0.85 1.25
CA PRO A 81 -25.65 0.41 2.64
C PRO A 81 -24.85 1.39 3.51
N GLU A 82 -25.21 1.55 4.79
CA GLU A 82 -24.54 2.50 5.70
C GLU A 82 -23.02 2.30 5.75
N ALA A 83 -22.56 1.05 5.71
CA ALA A 83 -21.13 0.72 5.69
C ALA A 83 -20.43 1.24 4.41
N VAL A 84 -21.12 1.27 3.28
CA VAL A 84 -20.60 1.80 2.01
C VAL A 84 -20.58 3.33 2.07
N GLN A 85 -21.67 3.95 2.54
CA GLN A 85 -21.75 5.40 2.72
C GLN A 85 -20.62 5.94 3.61
N ALA A 86 -20.38 5.30 4.76
CA ALA A 86 -19.32 5.68 5.68
C ALA A 86 -17.93 5.61 5.03
N LYS A 87 -17.64 4.54 4.27
CA LYS A 87 -16.37 4.38 3.56
C LYS A 87 -16.17 5.43 2.47
N LEU A 88 -17.20 5.71 1.67
CA LEU A 88 -17.15 6.74 0.63
C LEU A 88 -16.93 8.13 1.23
N ASN A 89 -17.63 8.47 2.31
CA ASN A 89 -17.46 9.75 3.00
C ASN A 89 -16.05 9.92 3.59
N ALA A 90 -15.54 8.90 4.28
CA ALA A 90 -14.19 8.93 4.82
C ALA A 90 -13.14 9.14 3.72
N ARG A 91 -13.33 8.48 2.58
CA ARG A 91 -12.41 8.56 1.44
C ARG A 91 -12.48 9.92 0.73
N LYS A 92 -13.68 10.46 0.49
CA LYS A 92 -13.86 11.81 -0.07
C LYS A 92 -13.21 12.88 0.80
N LYS A 93 -13.35 12.76 2.13
CA LYS A 93 -12.70 13.67 3.08
C LYS A 93 -11.18 13.60 2.99
N LEU A 94 -10.59 12.40 3.02
CA LEU A 94 -9.14 12.22 2.88
C LEU A 94 -8.62 12.83 1.58
N ARG A 95 -9.34 12.64 0.47
CA ARG A 95 -8.98 13.22 -0.83
C ARG A 95 -9.03 14.75 -0.80
N HIS A 96 -10.07 15.32 -0.20
CA HIS A 96 -10.18 16.76 -0.03
C HIS A 96 -9.03 17.32 0.81
N ASP A 97 -8.69 16.67 1.93
CA ASP A 97 -7.62 17.12 2.82
C ASP A 97 -6.24 17.06 2.14
N VAL A 98 -5.95 15.99 1.39
CA VAL A 98 -4.69 15.85 0.62
C VAL A 98 -4.61 16.90 -0.51
N ASN A 99 -5.71 17.13 -1.23
CA ASN A 99 -5.74 18.17 -2.26
C ASN A 99 -5.60 19.58 -1.68
N ALA A 100 -6.23 19.84 -0.53
CA ALA A 100 -6.09 21.12 0.16
C ALA A 100 -4.64 21.37 0.62
N LEU A 101 -3.96 20.35 1.16
CA LEU A 101 -2.53 20.43 1.49
C LEU A 101 -1.67 20.67 0.25
N SER A 102 -1.98 19.99 -0.87
CA SER A 102 -1.24 20.15 -2.13
C SER A 102 -1.40 21.56 -2.72
N ASN A 103 -2.60 22.14 -2.63
CA ASN A 103 -2.88 23.50 -3.08
C ASN A 103 -2.15 24.54 -2.22
N LEU A 104 -2.11 24.35 -0.89
CA LEU A 104 -1.38 25.25 0.03
C LEU A 104 0.12 25.28 -0.23
N ILE A 105 0.71 24.15 -0.65
CA ILE A 105 2.13 24.08 -1.03
C ILE A 105 2.36 24.73 -2.39
N SER A 106 1.41 24.60 -3.33
CA SER A 106 1.53 25.14 -4.68
C SER A 106 1.33 26.66 -4.75
N ASP A 107 0.60 27.26 -3.80
CA ASP A 107 0.39 28.72 -3.73
C ASP A 107 1.62 29.48 -3.18
N ASP A 108 2.59 28.80 -2.56
CA ASP A 108 3.83 29.42 -2.04
C ASP A 108 4.93 29.55 -3.14
N ASP A 109 4.80 28.82 -4.25
CA ASP A 109 5.76 28.83 -5.36
C ASP A 109 5.48 29.91 -6.43
N ASN A 110 4.41 30.72 -6.27
CA ASN A 110 4.04 31.81 -7.18
C ASN A 110 4.44 33.21 -6.68
N ILE A 111 5.41 33.29 -5.75
CA ILE A 111 5.94 34.56 -5.23
C ILE A 111 7.36 34.82 -5.78
N PHE A 112 7.52 34.91 -7.10
CA PHE A 112 8.72 35.49 -7.74
C PHE A 112 8.39 36.24 -9.03
#